data_AF-B9TE48-F1
#
_entry.id   AF-B9TE48-F1
#
_cell.length_a   1.000
_cell.length_b   1.000
_cell.length_c   1.000
_cell.angle_alpha   90.00
_cell.angle_beta   90.00
_cell.angle_gamma   90.00
#
_symmetry.space_group_name_H-M   'P 1'
#
loop_
_entity.id
_entity.type
_entity.pdbx_description
1 polymer ?
#
loop_
_entity_poly.entity_id
_entity_poly.type
_entity_poly.pdbx_seq_one_letter_code
_entity_poly.pdbx_strand_id
1 'polypeptide(L)'
;MWRVLLLCAKAGKIVIVQASNTGLTGGSTPDCDDYDREIVIISTLRLAKIHLIKNGAQVICLPGATLYQLTDALGPLNRDPHSVIGSSCIGASVFGGVCNNSGGALIHRGPAFTQMALFARIQESGHVELVNHLGIALGDDPESILARVERGDFDPSDIVDDPSRSCSDHNYQTYVRDIAAETPAR
;
A
#
# COMPACT_ATOMS: atom_id res chain seq x y z
N MET A 1 -11.32 -9.50 -4.59
CA MET A 1 -10.24 -9.82 -3.63
C MET A 1 -10.79 -10.20 -2.26
N TRP A 2 -11.61 -9.36 -1.61
CA TRP A 2 -12.19 -9.63 -0.29
C TRP A 2 -12.87 -11.00 -0.15
N ARG A 3 -13.83 -11.32 -1.02
CA ARG A 3 -14.49 -12.65 -1.02
C ARG A 3 -13.52 -13.81 -1.16
N VAL A 4 -12.44 -13.65 -1.93
CA VAL A 4 -11.39 -14.67 -2.08
C VAL A 4 -10.66 -14.87 -0.77
N LEU A 5 -10.27 -13.78 -0.09
CA LEU A 5 -9.64 -13.84 1.23
C LEU A 5 -10.54 -14.55 2.25
N LEU A 6 -11.84 -14.23 2.28
CA LEU A 6 -12.81 -14.90 3.17
C LEU A 6 -12.87 -16.41 2.93
N LEU A 7 -12.88 -16.83 1.65
CA LEU A 7 -12.87 -18.25 1.28
C LEU A 7 -11.56 -18.93 1.67
N CYS A 8 -10.41 -18.28 1.44
CA CYS A 8 -9.10 -18.80 1.84
C CYS A 8 -9.00 -18.97 3.36
N ALA A 9 -9.44 -17.96 4.13
CA ALA A 9 -9.45 -18.03 5.59
C ALA A 9 -10.36 -19.15 6.09
N LYS A 10 -11.59 -19.24 5.57
CA LYS A 10 -12.53 -20.32 5.89
C LYS A 10 -12.00 -21.71 5.56
N ALA A 11 -11.24 -21.84 4.47
CA ALA A 11 -10.64 -23.09 4.04
C ALA A 11 -9.27 -23.37 4.69
N GLY A 12 -8.81 -22.53 5.62
CA GLY A 12 -7.53 -22.68 6.30
C GLY A 12 -6.33 -22.63 5.36
N LYS A 13 -6.37 -21.80 4.31
CA LYS A 13 -5.26 -21.64 3.36
C LYS A 13 -4.28 -20.57 3.83
N ILE A 14 -3.00 -20.76 3.50
CA ILE A 14 -2.01 -19.67 3.60
C ILE A 14 -2.23 -18.73 2.43
N VAL A 15 -2.24 -17.42 2.68
CA VAL A 15 -2.46 -16.40 1.65
C VAL A 15 -1.19 -15.58 1.48
N ILE A 16 -0.67 -15.54 0.25
CA ILE A 16 0.41 -14.63 -0.14
C ILE A 16 -0.19 -13.59 -1.09
N VAL A 17 -0.25 -12.34 -0.65
CA VAL A 17 -0.69 -11.23 -1.51
C VAL A 17 0.51 -10.76 -2.31
N GLN A 18 0.39 -10.81 -3.64
CA GLN A 18 1.49 -10.50 -4.54
C GLN A 18 1.06 -9.41 -5.52
N ALA A 19 1.85 -8.33 -5.58
CA ALA A 19 1.71 -7.33 -6.64
C ALA A 19 2.57 -7.73 -7.84
N SER A 20 3.61 -6.96 -8.15
CA SER A 20 4.44 -7.16 -9.35
C SER A 20 5.56 -8.19 -9.20
N ASN A 21 5.68 -8.81 -8.03
CA ASN A 21 6.71 -9.82 -7.72
C ASN A 21 8.15 -9.37 -8.01
N THR A 22 8.47 -8.11 -7.70
CA THR A 22 9.81 -7.53 -7.89
C THR A 22 10.64 -7.51 -6.60
N GLY A 23 10.19 -8.23 -5.55
CA GLY A 23 10.94 -8.38 -4.31
C GLY A 23 12.20 -9.22 -4.52
N LEU A 24 13.33 -8.78 -3.96
CA LEU A 24 14.64 -9.38 -4.22
C LEU A 24 15.08 -10.41 -3.17
N THR A 25 14.31 -10.56 -2.09
CA THR A 25 14.68 -11.36 -0.91
C THR A 25 13.74 -12.54 -0.66
N GLY A 26 13.05 -13.01 -1.71
CA GLY A 26 12.14 -14.17 -1.63
C GLY A 26 10.77 -13.90 -1.00
N GLY A 27 10.56 -12.78 -0.31
CA GLY A 27 9.32 -12.50 0.44
C GLY A 27 8.05 -12.26 -0.40
N SER A 28 8.12 -12.39 -1.73
CA SER A 28 6.97 -12.25 -2.64
C SER A 28 6.46 -13.59 -3.18
N THR A 29 7.14 -14.70 -2.89
CA THR A 29 6.81 -16.05 -3.36
C THR A 29 6.85 -17.04 -2.19
N PRO A 30 6.21 -18.22 -2.31
CA PRO A 30 6.46 -19.32 -1.37
C PRO A 30 7.96 -19.58 -1.23
N ASP A 31 8.40 -19.79 0.01
CA ASP A 31 9.75 -20.24 0.33
C ASP A 31 9.70 -21.74 0.59
N CYS A 32 10.25 -22.52 -0.35
CA CYS A 32 10.22 -23.98 -0.37
C CYS A 32 8.81 -24.63 -0.30
N ASP A 33 8.76 -25.96 -0.13
CA ASP A 33 7.55 -26.79 -0.25
C ASP A 33 7.08 -27.37 1.09
N ASP A 34 7.60 -26.88 2.23
CA ASP A 34 7.39 -27.48 3.56
C ASP A 34 6.25 -26.85 4.39
N TYR A 35 5.43 -26.00 3.76
CA TYR A 35 4.28 -25.38 4.40
C TYR A 35 3.26 -26.40 4.92
N ASP A 36 2.73 -26.16 6.12
CA ASP A 36 1.75 -27.02 6.78
C ASP A 36 0.36 -27.03 6.12
N ARG A 37 0.10 -26.06 5.24
CA ARG A 37 -1.17 -25.80 4.56
C ARG A 37 -0.94 -25.36 3.13
N GLU A 38 -1.90 -25.67 2.26
CA GLU A 38 -1.89 -25.21 0.88
C GLU A 38 -1.86 -23.67 0.78
N ILE A 39 -1.08 -23.18 -0.17
CA ILE A 39 -0.86 -21.75 -0.40
C ILE A 39 -1.74 -21.25 -1.55
N VAL A 40 -2.35 -20.09 -1.36
CA VAL A 40 -3.03 -19.33 -2.40
C VAL A 40 -2.30 -18.01 -2.60
N ILE A 41 -1.76 -17.82 -3.80
CA ILE A 41 -1.20 -16.53 -4.24
C ILE A 41 -2.34 -15.69 -4.81
N ILE A 42 -2.55 -14.49 -4.25
CA ILE A 42 -3.53 -13.53 -4.76
C ILE A 42 -2.78 -12.40 -5.46
N SER A 43 -2.83 -12.41 -6.79
CA SER A 43 -2.28 -11.31 -7.60
C SER A 43 -3.17 -10.07 -7.54
N THR A 44 -2.59 -8.90 -7.28
CA THR A 44 -3.31 -7.62 -7.18
C THR A 44 -3.26 -6.77 -8.45
N LEU A 45 -2.57 -7.21 -9.51
CA LEU A 45 -2.25 -6.38 -10.68
C LEU A 45 -3.47 -5.82 -11.43
N ARG A 46 -4.63 -6.46 -11.31
CA ARG A 46 -5.89 -5.96 -11.90
C ARG A 46 -6.49 -4.77 -11.14
N LEU A 47 -6.08 -4.55 -9.90
CA LEU A 47 -6.58 -3.49 -9.02
C LEU A 47 -5.66 -2.27 -9.10
N ALA A 48 -5.55 -1.65 -10.27
CA ALA A 48 -4.51 -0.66 -10.58
C ALA A 48 -4.98 0.81 -10.57
N LYS A 49 -6.17 1.11 -10.05
CA LYS A 49 -6.68 2.49 -10.03
C LYS A 49 -5.90 3.37 -9.05
N ILE A 50 -5.81 4.64 -9.41
CA ILE A 50 -5.25 5.72 -8.59
C ILE A 50 -6.32 6.81 -8.50
N HIS A 51 -6.62 7.24 -7.29
CA HIS A 51 -7.53 8.36 -7.02
C HIS A 51 -6.73 9.53 -6.49
N LEU A 52 -6.63 10.60 -7.27
CA LEU A 52 -6.05 11.86 -6.82
C LEU A 52 -7.07 12.57 -5.92
N ILE A 53 -6.65 12.96 -4.73
CA ILE A 53 -7.49 13.68 -3.77
C ILE A 53 -6.81 14.99 -3.37
N LYS A 54 -7.60 15.95 -2.86
CA LYS A 54 -7.10 17.26 -2.45
C LYS A 54 -6.27 17.93 -3.56
N ASN A 55 -6.82 17.98 -4.77
CA ASN A 55 -6.16 18.52 -5.96
C ASN A 55 -4.79 17.86 -6.25
N GLY A 56 -4.68 16.56 -5.97
CA GLY A 56 -3.45 15.79 -6.15
C GLY A 56 -2.41 15.98 -5.05
N ALA A 57 -2.72 16.71 -3.96
CA ALA A 57 -1.86 16.82 -2.79
C ALA A 57 -1.62 15.46 -2.11
N GLN A 58 -2.62 14.58 -2.17
CA GLN A 58 -2.59 13.19 -1.70
C GLN A 58 -3.18 12.26 -2.77
N VAL A 59 -2.90 10.96 -2.64
CA VAL A 59 -3.36 9.94 -3.57
C VAL A 59 -3.79 8.68 -2.82
N ILE A 60 -4.81 8.01 -3.33
CA ILE A 60 -5.18 6.66 -2.92
C ILE A 60 -4.78 5.72 -4.04
N CYS A 61 -3.84 4.82 -3.76
CA CYS A 61 -3.38 3.83 -4.72
C CYS A 61 -3.98 2.47 -4.37
N LEU A 62 -4.71 1.87 -5.32
CA LEU A 62 -5.13 0.48 -5.16
C LEU A 62 -3.93 -0.48 -5.26
N PRO A 63 -4.04 -1.73 -4.76
CA PRO A 63 -2.87 -2.60 -4.55
C PRO A 63 -2.08 -3.01 -5.80
N GLY A 64 -2.63 -2.82 -7.00
CA GLY A 64 -1.97 -3.04 -8.29
C GLY A 64 -1.42 -1.77 -8.95
N ALA A 65 -1.65 -0.59 -8.38
CA ALA A 65 -1.19 0.67 -8.96
C ALA A 65 0.34 0.76 -8.92
N THR A 66 0.95 1.07 -10.07
CA THR A 66 2.41 1.12 -10.19
C THR A 66 2.97 2.51 -9.90
N LEU A 67 4.25 2.58 -9.49
CA LEU A 67 4.96 3.85 -9.35
C LEU A 67 5.05 4.61 -10.68
N TYR A 68 5.12 3.88 -11.80
CA TYR A 68 5.05 4.44 -13.14
C TYR A 68 3.71 5.15 -13.39
N GLN A 69 2.59 4.45 -13.16
CA GLN A 69 1.25 5.04 -13.32
C GLN A 69 1.02 6.23 -12.38
N LEU A 70 1.56 6.18 -11.16
CA LEU A 70 1.49 7.29 -10.22
C LEU A 70 2.26 8.51 -10.74
N THR A 71 3.44 8.30 -11.33
CA THR A 71 4.24 9.38 -11.93
C THR A 71 3.47 10.03 -13.08
N ASP A 72 2.90 9.23 -13.98
CA ASP A 72 2.09 9.73 -15.10
C ASP A 72 0.87 10.52 -14.64
N ALA A 73 0.19 10.05 -13.58
CA ALA A 73 -0.98 10.73 -13.01
C ALA A 73 -0.64 12.08 -12.35
N LEU A 74 0.56 12.20 -11.75
CA LEU A 74 1.00 13.40 -11.04
C LEU A 74 1.69 14.42 -11.95
N GLY A 75 2.27 14.00 -13.08
CA GLY A 75 2.99 14.85 -14.03
C GLY A 75 2.21 16.10 -14.48
N PRO A 76 0.93 15.99 -14.90
CA PRO A 76 0.11 17.15 -15.26
C PRO A 76 -0.09 18.17 -14.14
N LEU A 77 0.11 17.78 -12.88
CA LEU A 77 -0.01 18.62 -11.70
C LEU A 77 1.35 19.18 -11.23
N ASN A 78 2.43 18.90 -11.96
CA ASN A 78 3.80 19.23 -11.59
C ASN A 78 4.17 18.72 -10.18
N ARG A 79 3.81 17.46 -9.90
CA ARG A 79 4.15 16.77 -8.64
C ARG A 79 4.89 15.46 -8.92
N ASP A 80 5.70 15.06 -7.96
CA ASP A 80 6.43 13.80 -7.98
C ASP A 80 5.82 12.76 -7.02
N PRO A 81 5.98 11.45 -7.31
CA PRO A 81 5.62 10.41 -6.36
C PRO A 81 6.52 10.47 -5.11
N HIS A 82 6.08 9.80 -4.05
CA HIS A 82 6.84 9.67 -2.81
C HIS A 82 8.10 8.78 -2.94
N SER A 83 8.21 7.99 -4.01
CA SER A 83 9.26 7.00 -4.20
C SER A 83 9.67 6.85 -5.66
N VAL A 84 10.97 6.69 -5.89
CA VAL A 84 11.58 6.31 -7.16
C VAL A 84 12.62 5.23 -6.86
N ILE A 85 12.37 4.01 -7.34
CA ILE A 85 13.22 2.84 -7.11
C ILE A 85 13.67 2.25 -8.44
N GLY A 86 14.74 1.45 -8.45
CA GLY A 86 15.23 0.80 -9.67
C GLY A 86 14.15 -0.04 -10.38
N SER A 87 13.23 -0.62 -9.62
CA SER A 87 12.12 -1.41 -10.16
C SER A 87 10.89 -0.60 -10.59
N SER A 88 10.91 0.74 -10.48
CA SER A 88 9.80 1.59 -10.93
C SER A 88 9.51 1.40 -12.42
N CYS A 89 10.55 1.25 -13.25
CA CYS A 89 10.43 1.06 -14.70
C CYS A 89 9.94 -0.33 -15.13
N ILE A 90 9.98 -1.31 -14.23
CA ILE A 90 9.49 -2.69 -14.46
C ILE A 90 8.20 -2.97 -13.69
N GLY A 91 7.48 -1.91 -13.31
CA GLY A 91 6.11 -2.00 -12.81
C GLY A 91 5.98 -2.26 -11.31
N ALA A 92 6.99 -1.94 -10.48
CA ALA A 92 6.84 -2.02 -9.03
C ALA A 92 5.61 -1.25 -8.53
N SER A 93 4.81 -1.87 -7.66
CA SER A 93 3.59 -1.26 -7.13
C SER A 93 3.86 -0.35 -5.96
N VAL A 94 3.03 0.70 -5.83
CA VAL A 94 3.05 1.61 -4.66
C VAL A 94 2.79 0.81 -3.38
N PHE A 95 1.78 -0.05 -3.39
CA PHE A 95 1.44 -0.94 -2.28
C PHE A 95 2.61 -1.84 -1.86
N GLY A 96 3.30 -2.47 -2.82
CA GLY A 96 4.45 -3.31 -2.55
C GLY A 96 5.60 -2.51 -1.93
N GLY A 97 5.80 -1.27 -2.36
CA GLY A 97 6.76 -0.35 -1.75
C GLY A 97 6.48 -0.09 -0.27
N VAL A 98 5.23 0.24 0.06
CA VAL A 98 4.80 0.46 1.46
C VAL A 98 4.95 -0.82 2.31
N CYS A 99 4.53 -1.98 1.81
CA CYS A 99 4.65 -3.24 2.54
C CYS A 99 6.10 -3.63 2.88
N ASN A 100 7.07 -3.13 2.09
CA ASN A 100 8.50 -3.43 2.28
C ASN A 100 9.29 -2.25 2.87
N ASN A 101 8.65 -1.13 3.23
CA ASN A 101 9.33 0.12 3.56
C ASN A 101 10.41 0.48 2.52
N SER A 102 10.07 0.42 1.24
CA SER A 102 11.06 0.59 0.16
C SER A 102 11.73 1.96 0.23
N GLY A 103 13.06 1.99 0.22
CA GLY A 103 13.87 3.19 0.04
C GLY A 103 14.43 3.27 -1.37
N GLY A 104 14.36 4.44 -1.99
CA GLY A 104 14.76 4.65 -3.38
C GLY A 104 15.86 5.69 -3.53
N ALA A 105 15.94 6.29 -4.73
CA ALA A 105 16.94 7.29 -5.06
C ALA A 105 16.58 8.72 -4.58
N LEU A 106 15.39 8.92 -4.00
CA LEU A 106 14.92 10.22 -3.54
C LEU A 106 15.49 10.57 -2.15
N ILE A 107 16.65 11.22 -2.10
CA ILE A 107 17.33 11.58 -0.84
C ILE A 107 16.50 12.46 0.11
N HIS A 108 15.47 13.15 -0.40
CA HIS A 108 14.59 13.99 0.41
C HIS A 108 13.37 13.25 0.98
N ARG A 109 13.21 11.96 0.64
CA ARG A 109 12.08 11.11 1.04
C ARG A 109 12.60 9.87 1.76
N GLY A 110 12.02 9.60 2.91
CA GLY A 110 12.34 8.40 3.67
C GLY A 110 11.79 7.13 3.03
N PRO A 111 11.90 6.00 3.74
CA PRO A 111 11.23 4.77 3.36
C PRO A 111 9.74 5.01 3.07
N ALA A 112 9.18 4.25 2.12
CA ALA A 112 7.77 4.33 1.79
C ALA A 112 6.92 4.01 3.03
N PHE A 113 6.11 4.98 3.47
CA PHE A 113 5.41 4.93 4.75
C PHE A 113 4.06 5.64 4.65
N THR A 114 3.06 5.09 5.34
CA THR A 114 1.79 5.78 5.60
C THR A 114 1.15 5.18 6.84
N GLN A 115 0.48 6.01 7.63
CA GLN A 115 -0.43 5.53 8.66
C GLN A 115 -1.84 5.30 8.10
N MET A 116 -2.16 5.84 6.92
CA MET A 116 -3.49 5.84 6.31
C MET A 116 -3.62 4.72 5.27
N ALA A 117 -4.35 3.66 5.62
CA ALA A 117 -4.54 2.48 4.79
C ALA A 117 -5.92 1.83 5.03
N LEU A 118 -6.41 1.08 4.03
CA LEU A 118 -7.54 0.15 4.16
C LEU A 118 -6.99 -1.26 3.97
N PHE A 119 -7.15 -2.12 4.97
CA PHE A 119 -6.58 -3.47 4.94
C PHE A 119 -7.49 -4.49 5.59
N ALA A 120 -7.31 -5.75 5.22
CA ALA A 120 -7.94 -6.87 5.90
C ALA A 120 -6.99 -7.47 6.94
N ARG A 121 -7.53 -7.90 8.08
CA ARG A 121 -6.76 -8.59 9.13
C ARG A 121 -7.45 -9.90 9.50
N ILE A 122 -6.69 -10.99 9.52
CA ILE A 122 -7.17 -12.26 10.06
C ILE A 122 -6.82 -12.25 11.56
N GLN A 123 -7.84 -12.32 12.41
CA GLN A 123 -7.67 -12.36 13.86
C GLN A 123 -7.21 -13.75 14.32
N GLU A 124 -6.78 -13.85 15.58
CA GLU A 124 -6.41 -15.13 16.21
C GLU A 124 -7.54 -16.18 16.15
N SER A 125 -8.80 -15.72 16.16
CA SER A 125 -9.99 -16.58 16.01
C SER A 125 -10.18 -17.14 14.58
N GLY A 126 -9.40 -16.70 13.60
CA GLY A 126 -9.58 -16.98 12.18
C GLY A 126 -10.62 -16.09 11.49
N HIS A 127 -11.30 -15.20 12.23
CA HIS A 127 -12.22 -14.22 11.64
C HIS A 127 -11.45 -13.17 10.83
N VAL A 128 -12.00 -12.77 9.69
CA VAL A 128 -11.42 -11.74 8.83
C VAL A 128 -12.19 -10.44 9.03
N GLU A 129 -11.50 -9.39 9.44
CA GLU A 129 -12.07 -8.05 9.56
C GLU A 129 -11.49 -7.10 8.50
N LEU A 130 -12.29 -6.10 8.10
CA LEU A 130 -11.83 -5.00 7.26
C LEU A 130 -11.58 -3.77 8.15
N VAL A 131 -10.35 -3.25 8.13
CA VAL A 131 -9.93 -2.11 8.94
C VAL A 131 -9.77 -0.89 8.04
N ASN A 132 -10.66 0.09 8.19
CA ASN A 132 -10.59 1.35 7.46
C ASN A 132 -9.87 2.42 8.28
N HIS A 133 -8.59 2.62 7.97
CA HIS A 133 -7.77 3.70 8.49
C HIS A 133 -7.46 4.76 7.41
N LEU A 134 -8.20 4.80 6.29
CA LEU A 134 -7.93 5.76 5.21
C LEU A 134 -8.21 7.21 5.58
N GLY A 135 -8.91 7.48 6.68
CA GLY A 135 -9.43 8.83 6.96
C GLY A 135 -10.49 9.25 5.95
N ILE A 136 -11.28 8.28 5.47
CA ILE A 136 -12.39 8.53 4.55
C ILE A 136 -13.63 7.80 5.08
N ALA A 137 -14.74 8.53 5.18
CA ALA A 137 -16.04 8.03 5.63
C ALA A 137 -16.68 7.16 4.55
N LEU A 138 -16.43 5.85 4.62
CA LEU A 138 -16.84 4.88 3.59
C LEU A 138 -18.04 4.01 4.01
N GLY A 139 -18.56 4.21 5.23
CA GLY A 139 -19.55 3.34 5.86
C GLY A 139 -18.90 2.17 6.62
N ASP A 140 -19.74 1.20 7.01
CA ASP A 140 -19.33 0.09 7.91
C ASP A 140 -19.39 -1.30 7.25
N ASP A 141 -20.07 -1.44 6.11
CA ASP A 141 -20.17 -2.70 5.39
C ASP A 141 -18.93 -2.93 4.49
N PRO A 142 -18.17 -4.03 4.67
CA PRO A 142 -16.94 -4.27 3.93
C PRO A 142 -17.08 -4.25 2.39
N GLU A 143 -18.13 -4.88 1.86
CA GLU A 143 -18.37 -4.94 0.42
C GLU A 143 -18.66 -3.55 -0.14
N SER A 144 -19.47 -2.76 0.57
CA SER A 144 -19.79 -1.38 0.22
C SER A 144 -18.57 -0.48 0.26
N ILE A 145 -17.77 -0.54 1.34
CA ILE A 145 -16.50 0.20 1.49
C ILE A 145 -15.59 -0.07 0.30
N LEU A 146 -15.34 -1.36 0.01
CA LEU A 146 -14.44 -1.77 -1.06
C LEU A 146 -14.94 -1.36 -2.44
N ALA A 147 -16.24 -1.51 -2.69
CA ALA A 147 -16.84 -1.11 -3.96
C ALA A 147 -16.76 0.41 -4.17
N ARG A 148 -16.95 1.21 -3.11
CA ARG A 148 -16.79 2.67 -3.17
C ARG A 148 -15.35 3.06 -3.45
N VAL A 149 -14.39 2.47 -2.71
CA VAL A 149 -12.96 2.72 -2.91
C VAL A 149 -12.51 2.33 -4.32
N GLU A 150 -12.95 1.18 -4.82
CA GLU A 150 -12.61 0.74 -6.18
C GLU A 150 -13.19 1.65 -7.27
N ARG A 151 -14.36 2.26 -7.04
CA ARG A 151 -14.95 3.22 -8.00
C ARG A 151 -14.39 4.63 -7.85
N GLY A 152 -13.78 4.98 -6.72
CA GLY A 152 -13.49 6.38 -6.39
C GLY A 152 -14.75 7.15 -5.98
N ASP A 153 -15.73 6.44 -5.42
CA ASP A 153 -17.08 6.93 -5.12
C ASP A 153 -17.15 7.49 -3.69
N PHE A 154 -16.39 8.57 -3.48
CA PHE A 154 -16.32 9.34 -2.24
C PHE A 154 -16.10 10.82 -2.57
N ASP A 155 -16.82 11.68 -1.86
CA ASP A 155 -16.77 13.11 -2.06
C ASP A 155 -15.63 13.74 -1.24
N PRO A 156 -15.18 14.97 -1.59
CA PRO A 156 -14.23 15.69 -0.75
C PRO A 156 -14.67 15.84 0.71
N SER A 157 -15.98 15.90 0.98
CA SER A 157 -16.55 15.95 2.34
C SER A 157 -16.41 14.65 3.12
N ASP A 158 -16.20 13.50 2.44
CA ASP A 158 -15.97 12.23 3.11
C ASP A 158 -14.54 12.11 3.65
N ILE A 159 -13.63 12.99 3.20
CA ILE A 159 -12.21 12.96 3.57
C ILE A 159 -12.00 13.73 4.86
N VAL A 160 -11.48 13.05 5.87
CA VAL A 160 -11.20 13.61 7.19
C VAL A 160 -9.73 14.00 7.30
N ASP A 161 -9.49 15.27 7.58
CA ASP A 161 -8.16 15.78 7.91
C ASP A 161 -7.83 15.51 9.38
N ASP A 162 -7.07 14.45 9.62
CA ASP A 162 -6.51 14.14 10.94
C ASP A 162 -5.03 14.58 11.01
N PRO A 163 -4.72 15.70 11.69
CA PRO A 163 -3.36 16.23 11.76
C PRO A 163 -2.41 15.36 12.61
N SER A 164 -2.95 14.40 13.38
CA SER A 164 -2.13 13.48 14.18
C SER A 164 -1.53 12.34 13.34
N ARG A 165 -1.96 12.19 12.08
CA ARG A 165 -1.59 11.08 11.21
C ARG A 165 -0.77 11.55 10.02
N SER A 166 0.15 10.70 9.60
CA SER A 166 1.13 11.00 8.55
C SER A 166 0.99 10.03 7.37
N CYS A 167 1.03 10.58 6.15
CA CYS A 167 1.04 9.80 4.90
C CYS A 167 2.44 9.66 4.27
N SER A 168 3.47 10.14 4.97
CA SER A 168 4.88 10.01 4.60
C SER A 168 5.75 10.30 5.82
N ASP A 169 7.03 9.93 5.77
CA ASP A 169 7.97 10.32 6.83
C ASP A 169 8.39 11.79 6.66
N HIS A 170 7.93 12.64 7.58
CA HIS A 170 8.26 14.06 7.61
C HIS A 170 9.62 14.36 8.24
N ASN A 171 10.15 13.45 9.06
CA ASN A 171 11.37 13.65 9.84
C ASN A 171 12.63 13.10 9.14
N TYR A 172 12.48 12.35 8.04
CA TYR A 172 13.61 11.78 7.28
C TYR A 172 14.71 12.78 6.97
N GLN A 173 14.34 14.00 6.58
CA GLN A 173 15.32 15.04 6.23
C GLN A 173 16.20 15.46 7.41
N THR A 174 15.73 15.29 8.64
CA THR A 174 16.49 15.58 9.86
C THR A 174 17.54 14.50 10.07
N TYR A 175 17.13 13.24 10.15
CA TYR A 175 18.03 12.17 10.54
C TYR A 175 18.93 11.67 9.39
N VAL A 176 18.56 11.85 8.11
CA VAL A 176 19.45 11.57 6.97
C VAL A 176 20.67 12.51 6.93
N ARG A 177 20.56 13.68 7.57
CA ARG A 177 21.65 14.67 7.67
C ARG A 177 22.50 14.49 8.91
N ASP A 178 22.08 13.65 9.86
CA ASP A 178 22.81 13.41 11.09
C ASP A 178 23.98 12.44 10.86
N ILE A 179 25.07 12.98 10.33
CA ILE A 179 26.30 12.24 10.04
C ILE A 179 27.05 11.78 11.30
N ALA A 180 26.64 12.27 12.49
CA ALA A 180 27.23 11.89 13.76
C ALA A 180 26.46 10.75 14.46
N ALA A 181 25.27 10.39 13.98
CA ALA A 181 24.47 9.32 14.54
C ALA A 181 25.20 7.96 14.43
N GLU A 182 25.16 7.18 15.51
CA GLU A 182 25.72 5.81 15.54
C GLU A 182 24.79 4.77 14.89
N THR A 183 23.60 5.18 14.47
CA THR A 183 22.58 4.32 13.86
C THR A 183 22.29 4.71 12.41
N PRO A 184 21.92 3.75 11.55
CA PRO A 184 21.45 4.07 10.20
C PRO A 184 20.25 5.02 10.18
N ALA A 185 20.15 5.85 9.14
CA ALA A 185 19.06 6.78 8.91
C ALA A 185 17.79 6.09 8.37
N ARG A 186 17.16 5.23 9.18
CA ARG A 186 15.91 4.50 8.86
C ARG A 186 15.28 3.88 10.10
#